data_AF-A0A7R9LTF2-F1
#
_entry.id   AF-A0A7R9LTF2-F1
#
_cell.length_a   1.000
_cell.length_b   1.000
_cell.length_c   1.000
_cell.angle_alpha   90.00
_cell.angle_beta   90.00
_cell.angle_gamma   90.00
#
_symmetry.space_group_name_H-M   'P 1'
#
loop_
_entity.id
_entity.type
_entity.pdbx_description
1 polymer ?
#
loop_
_entity_poly.entity_id
_entity_poly.type
_entity_poly.pdbx_seq_one_letter_code
_entity_poly.pdbx_strand_id
1 'polypeptide(L)'
;MTYAQSVEFCAGLQALPFSTTLATIHTADEQSFLVHYLTGVFADGTNVWIGARRRRRRSPTGFQWTDGTDMEYSRWLADVLPAVPLVVKSPYLSIWLTGRQLRGDWTKFWTGATISMAGAVRVDSHTYAFMDVFTETLHSAVQSGLRVTPTQSVFTFTAGPIELVVNFFTPIDPTDLKRLSLPASYISMSARS
;
A
#
# COMPACT_ATOMS: atom_id res chain seq x y z
N MET A 1 12.39 14.26 4.26
CA MET A 1 13.47 13.95 5.22
C MET A 1 13.71 12.45 5.23
N THR A 2 14.95 11.99 5.13
CA THR A 2 15.25 10.55 5.20
C THR A 2 15.20 10.05 6.65
N TYR A 3 15.11 8.73 6.85
CA TYR A 3 15.14 8.13 8.20
C TYR A 3 16.42 8.53 8.97
N ALA A 4 17.60 8.43 8.33
CA ALA A 4 18.87 8.77 8.97
C ALA A 4 18.92 10.25 9.41
N GLN A 5 18.49 11.16 8.54
CA GLN A 5 18.39 12.59 8.87
C GLN A 5 17.42 12.85 10.03
N SER A 6 16.32 12.10 10.10
CA SER A 6 15.33 12.23 11.18
C SER A 6 15.89 11.79 12.54
N VAL A 7 16.68 10.71 12.54
CA VAL A 7 17.36 10.22 13.76
C VAL A 7 18.36 11.26 14.27
N GLU A 8 19.20 11.80 13.39
CA GLU A 8 20.18 12.83 13.75
C GLU A 8 19.51 14.11 14.22
N PHE A 9 18.45 14.55 13.55
CA PHE A 9 17.68 15.72 13.95
C PHE A 9 17.11 15.54 15.36
N CYS A 10 16.45 14.42 15.65
CA CYS A 10 15.90 14.16 16.97
C CYS A 10 16.99 14.04 18.05
N ALA A 11 18.14 13.44 17.74
CA ALA A 11 19.27 13.36 18.65
C ALA A 11 19.94 14.73 18.92
N GLY A 12 19.85 15.65 17.96
CA GLY A 12 20.37 17.02 18.07
C GLY A 12 19.46 17.99 18.83
N LEU A 13 18.23 17.58 19.19
CA LEU A 13 17.32 18.37 20.04
C LEU A 13 17.79 18.33 21.49
N GLN A 14 18.90 19.01 21.76
CA GLN A 14 19.65 19.04 23.01
C GLN A 14 19.03 20.01 24.05
N ALA A 15 17.70 20.05 24.13
CA ALA A 15 16.97 21.04 24.94
C ALA A 15 16.63 20.56 26.37
N LEU A 16 16.95 19.31 26.74
CA LEU A 16 16.63 18.71 28.04
C LEU A 16 17.80 17.86 28.56
N PRO A 17 17.90 17.57 29.87
CA PRO A 17 18.97 16.73 30.46
C PRO A 17 18.90 15.23 30.06
N PHE A 18 18.08 14.89 29.07
CA PHE A 18 17.81 13.52 28.63
C PHE A 18 18.18 13.35 27.15
N SER A 19 18.65 12.17 26.79
CA SER A 19 18.87 11.79 25.39
C SER A 19 17.52 11.72 24.67
N THR A 20 17.37 12.52 23.63
CA THR A 20 16.19 12.54 22.76
C THR A 20 16.43 11.62 21.56
N THR A 21 15.42 10.84 21.19
CA THR A 21 15.45 9.97 20.00
C THR A 21 14.09 10.02 19.30
N LEU A 22 13.95 9.33 18.17
CA LEU A 22 12.64 9.15 17.54
C LEU A 22 11.68 8.41 18.48
N ALA A 23 10.38 8.66 18.33
CA ALA A 23 9.35 8.04 19.17
C ALA A 23 9.43 6.50 19.12
N THR A 24 9.50 5.88 20.29
CA THR A 24 9.44 4.43 20.50
C THR A 24 8.08 4.08 21.10
N ILE A 25 7.59 2.87 20.82
CA ILE A 25 6.21 2.48 21.17
C ILE A 25 6.23 1.11 21.84
N HIS A 26 5.82 1.09 23.10
CA HIS A 26 5.84 -0.07 23.99
C HIS A 26 4.46 -0.53 24.40
N THR A 27 3.42 0.29 24.19
CA THR A 27 2.05 -0.05 24.58
C THR A 27 1.01 0.38 23.53
N ALA A 28 -0.18 -0.24 23.61
CA ALA A 28 -1.33 0.14 22.79
C ALA A 28 -1.84 1.56 23.09
N ASP A 29 -1.67 2.02 24.33
CA ASP A 29 -2.08 3.36 24.75
C ASP A 29 -1.15 4.43 24.14
N GLU A 30 0.17 4.20 24.17
CA GLU A 30 1.14 5.06 23.48
C GLU A 30 0.86 5.16 21.98
N GLN A 31 0.59 4.02 21.34
CA GLN A 31 0.20 4.00 19.93
C GLN A 31 -1.04 4.84 19.67
N SER A 32 -2.07 4.71 20.51
CA SER A 32 -3.34 5.40 20.31
C SER A 32 -3.21 6.91 20.53
N PHE A 33 -2.43 7.30 21.55
CA PHE A 33 -2.06 8.69 21.78
C PHE A 33 -1.31 9.29 20.59
N LEU A 34 -0.28 8.59 20.09
CA LEU A 34 0.50 9.06 18.94
C LEU A 34 -0.35 9.17 17.69
N VAL A 35 -1.20 8.18 17.39
CA VAL A 35 -2.10 8.26 16.23
C VAL A 35 -3.01 9.49 16.33
N HIS A 36 -3.66 9.69 17.48
CA HIS A 36 -4.54 10.84 17.68
C HIS A 36 -3.82 12.18 17.55
N TYR A 37 -2.66 12.31 18.19
CA TYR A 37 -1.84 13.52 18.12
C TYR A 37 -1.38 13.80 16.69
N LEU A 38 -0.86 12.79 15.99
CA LEU A 38 -0.32 12.96 14.63
C LEU A 38 -1.42 13.28 13.62
N THR A 39 -2.62 12.71 13.75
CA THR A 39 -3.76 13.07 12.88
C THR A 39 -4.23 14.51 13.06
N GLY A 40 -3.97 15.13 14.21
CA GLY A 40 -4.26 16.55 14.43
C GLY A 40 -3.19 17.50 13.87
N VAL A 41 -1.98 17.00 13.62
CA VAL A 41 -0.81 17.81 13.22
C VAL A 41 -0.46 17.64 11.73
N PHE A 42 -0.65 16.44 11.19
CA PHE A 42 -0.32 16.10 9.81
C PHE A 42 -1.58 15.83 8.99
N ALA A 43 -1.53 16.12 7.70
CA ALA A 43 -2.60 15.80 6.77
C ALA A 43 -2.80 14.28 6.66
N ASP A 44 -4.05 13.87 6.39
CA ASP A 44 -4.42 12.47 6.21
C ASP A 44 -3.52 11.78 5.17
N GLY A 45 -3.01 10.60 5.50
CA GLY A 45 -2.14 9.79 4.64
C GLY A 45 -0.65 10.15 4.70
N THR A 46 -0.24 11.08 5.57
CA THR A 46 1.19 11.40 5.76
C THR A 46 1.92 10.29 6.52
N ASN A 47 3.01 9.78 5.95
CA ASN A 47 3.89 8.83 6.63
C ASN A 47 4.87 9.56 7.57
N VAL A 48 4.97 9.10 8.81
CA VAL A 48 5.84 9.68 9.84
C VAL A 48 6.91 8.68 10.26
N TRP A 49 8.16 9.14 10.38
CA TRP A 49 9.26 8.31 10.87
C TRP A 49 9.12 8.08 12.39
N ILE A 50 9.20 6.82 12.80
CA ILE A 50 9.26 6.37 14.20
C ILE A 50 10.59 5.66 14.44
N GLY A 51 10.97 5.43 15.70
CA GLY A 51 12.29 4.89 16.10
C GLY A 51 12.54 3.42 15.79
N ALA A 52 11.77 2.79 14.90
CA ALA A 52 11.93 1.38 14.56
C ALA A 52 13.06 1.18 13.53
N ARG A 53 14.07 0.36 13.85
CA ARG A 53 15.18 0.02 12.94
C ARG A 53 15.40 -1.48 12.82
N ARG A 54 15.81 -1.95 11.63
CA ARG A 54 16.11 -3.37 11.39
C ARG A 54 17.43 -3.78 12.05
N ARG A 55 17.41 -4.85 12.84
CA ARG A 55 18.60 -5.43 13.50
C ARG A 55 19.39 -6.26 12.50
N ARG A 56 20.72 -6.09 12.43
CA ARG A 56 21.59 -6.73 11.41
C ARG A 56 21.85 -8.24 11.65
N ARG A 57 21.41 -8.83 12.76
CA ARG A 57 21.70 -10.22 13.14
C ARG A 57 20.47 -10.94 13.68
N ARG A 58 20.37 -12.25 13.38
CA ARG A 58 19.28 -13.20 13.75
C ARG A 58 18.67 -12.88 15.13
N SER A 59 17.52 -12.21 15.12
CA SER A 59 16.59 -12.11 16.25
C SER A 59 15.22 -12.52 15.73
N PRO A 60 14.36 -13.18 16.53
CA PRO A 60 13.03 -13.63 16.11
C PRO A 60 12.13 -12.51 15.55
N THR A 61 12.35 -11.25 15.93
CA THR A 61 11.48 -10.10 15.58
C THR A 61 12.10 -9.12 14.56
N GLY A 62 13.38 -9.28 14.19
CA GLY A 62 14.05 -8.52 13.13
C GLY A 62 14.23 -7.00 13.33
N PHE A 63 13.55 -6.38 14.28
CA PHE A 63 13.56 -4.94 14.56
C PHE A 63 13.89 -4.61 16.02
N GLN A 64 14.43 -3.41 16.25
CA GLN A 64 14.77 -2.85 17.56
C GLN A 64 14.44 -1.36 17.56
N TRP A 65 14.13 -0.79 18.72
CA TRP A 65 13.91 0.64 18.88
C TRP A 65 15.24 1.43 18.93
N THR A 66 15.16 2.75 18.67
CA THR A 66 16.32 3.65 18.70
C THR A 66 16.87 3.88 20.10
N ASP A 67 16.04 3.73 21.13
CA ASP A 67 16.42 3.78 22.56
C ASP A 67 17.17 2.51 23.03
N GLY A 68 17.28 1.48 22.18
CA GLY A 68 17.97 0.23 22.47
C GLY A 68 17.07 -0.87 23.05
N THR A 69 15.80 -0.58 23.33
CA THR A 69 14.83 -1.58 23.78
C THR A 69 14.42 -2.52 22.64
N ASP A 70 14.05 -3.75 23.00
CA ASP A 70 13.53 -4.71 22.03
C ASP A 70 12.07 -4.37 21.67
N MET A 71 11.62 -4.83 20.51
CA MET A 71 10.27 -4.55 20.02
C MET A 71 9.27 -5.56 20.61
N GLU A 72 8.84 -5.32 21.85
CA GLU A 72 7.85 -6.13 22.57
C GLU A 72 6.43 -5.87 22.08
N TYR A 73 6.10 -4.59 21.87
CA TYR A 73 4.87 -4.18 21.22
C TYR A 73 5.13 -3.90 19.75
N SER A 74 4.24 -4.40 18.91
CA SER A 74 4.22 -4.04 17.50
C SER A 74 2.78 -3.94 16.99
N ARG A 75 2.53 -2.89 16.23
CA ARG A 75 1.30 -2.71 15.45
C ARG A 75 1.66 -2.55 13.99
N TRP A 76 2.37 -3.56 13.48
CA TRP A 76 2.63 -3.65 12.05
C TRP A 76 1.30 -3.63 11.31
N LEU A 77 1.24 -2.87 10.22
CA LEU A 77 0.16 -3.01 9.25
C LEU A 77 0.13 -4.49 8.82
N ALA A 78 -0.92 -5.21 9.18
CA ALA A 78 -1.07 -6.62 8.83
C ALA A 78 -1.06 -6.78 7.31
N ASP A 79 -0.30 -7.75 6.81
CA ASP A 79 -0.19 -8.10 5.38
C ASP A 79 -0.03 -6.88 4.45
N VAL A 80 0.99 -6.07 4.69
CA VAL A 80 1.47 -5.16 3.63
C VAL A 80 2.20 -6.01 2.61
N LEU A 81 1.46 -6.43 1.57
CA LEU A 81 2.09 -6.83 0.33
C LEU A 81 2.95 -5.63 -0.13
N PRO A 82 4.27 -5.80 -0.29
CA PRO A 82 5.14 -4.70 -0.70
C PRO A 82 4.75 -4.17 -2.09
N ALA A 83 4.18 -5.07 -2.91
CA ALA A 83 3.51 -4.73 -4.15
C ALA A 83 2.41 -5.75 -4.46
N VAL A 84 1.35 -5.32 -5.13
CA VAL A 84 0.28 -6.19 -5.62
C VAL A 84 0.50 -6.44 -7.12
N PRO A 85 0.54 -7.71 -7.58
CA PRO A 85 0.66 -8.00 -9.01
C PRO A 85 -0.63 -7.60 -9.74
N LEU A 86 -0.52 -6.77 -10.77
CA LEU A 86 -1.66 -6.39 -11.62
C LEU A 86 -1.60 -7.10 -12.97
N VAL A 87 -0.45 -7.10 -13.61
CA VAL A 87 -0.26 -7.76 -14.91
C VAL A 87 1.08 -8.49 -14.85
N VAL A 88 1.07 -9.81 -14.72
CA VAL A 88 2.30 -10.61 -14.59
C VAL A 88 2.23 -11.81 -15.52
N LYS A 89 3.04 -11.78 -16.59
CA LYS A 89 3.17 -12.89 -17.55
C LYS A 89 4.61 -13.21 -17.92
N SER A 90 5.46 -12.19 -18.07
CA SER A 90 6.87 -12.33 -18.46
C SER A 90 7.67 -11.12 -17.96
N PRO A 91 9.01 -11.15 -18.01
CA PRO A 91 9.83 -9.98 -17.68
C PRO A 91 9.53 -8.74 -18.52
N TYR A 92 8.90 -8.88 -19.69
CA TYR A 92 8.51 -7.77 -20.55
C TYR A 92 7.03 -7.35 -20.39
N LEU A 93 6.25 -8.12 -19.62
CA LEU A 93 4.84 -7.84 -19.29
C LEU A 93 4.63 -8.10 -17.80
N SER A 94 5.01 -7.11 -16.99
CA SER A 94 5.10 -7.21 -15.53
C SER A 94 4.86 -5.84 -14.87
N ILE A 95 3.60 -5.56 -14.52
CA ILE A 95 3.09 -4.31 -13.94
C ILE A 95 2.53 -4.59 -12.54
N TRP A 96 2.90 -3.73 -11.60
CA TRP A 96 2.71 -3.89 -10.17
C TRP A 96 2.14 -2.61 -9.55
N LEU A 97 1.33 -2.78 -8.52
CA LEU A 97 0.86 -1.69 -7.68
C LEU A 97 1.78 -1.56 -6.47
N THR A 98 2.34 -0.37 -6.24
CA THR A 98 3.17 -0.07 -5.07
C THR A 98 2.29 0.38 -3.91
N GLY A 99 1.66 -0.59 -3.24
CA GLY A 99 0.78 -0.36 -2.10
C GLY A 99 -0.49 -1.19 -2.15
N ARG A 100 -1.50 -0.79 -1.37
CA ARG A 100 -2.79 -1.51 -1.23
C ARG A 100 -3.95 -0.84 -1.95
N GLN A 101 -3.87 0.47 -2.18
CA GLN A 101 -4.93 1.22 -2.85
C GLN A 101 -4.64 1.30 -4.34
N LEU A 102 -5.58 0.85 -5.17
CA LEU A 102 -5.45 0.89 -6.63
C LEU A 102 -5.49 2.32 -7.18
N ARG A 103 -6.08 3.23 -6.41
CA ARG A 103 -6.11 4.67 -6.66
C ARG A 103 -5.07 5.37 -5.79
N GLY A 104 -4.41 6.41 -6.31
CA GLY A 104 -3.54 7.31 -5.55
C GLY A 104 -2.10 7.40 -6.04
N ASP A 105 -1.62 6.39 -6.77
CA ASP A 105 -0.32 6.44 -7.46
C ASP A 105 -0.39 5.65 -8.76
N TRP A 106 0.55 5.93 -9.66
CA TRP A 106 0.71 5.20 -10.89
C TRP A 106 1.36 3.85 -10.67
N THR A 107 0.84 2.84 -11.38
CA THR A 107 1.41 1.50 -11.39
C THR A 107 2.85 1.52 -11.91
N LYS A 108 3.66 0.58 -11.46
CA LYS A 108 5.08 0.46 -11.84
C LYS A 108 5.31 -0.80 -12.63
N PHE A 109 6.09 -0.69 -13.68
CA PHE A 109 6.76 -1.84 -14.26
C PHE A 109 7.76 -2.41 -13.25
N TRP A 110 8.10 -3.70 -13.35
CA TRP A 110 8.96 -4.36 -12.36
C TRP A 110 10.35 -3.74 -12.19
N THR A 111 10.87 -3.02 -13.20
CA THR A 111 12.14 -2.28 -13.10
C THR A 111 11.99 -0.90 -12.44
N GLY A 112 10.79 -0.53 -12.01
CA GLY A 112 10.47 0.75 -11.37
C GLY A 112 9.97 1.84 -12.31
N ALA A 113 10.00 1.63 -13.64
CA ALA A 113 9.44 2.58 -14.60
C ALA A 113 7.93 2.76 -14.37
N THR A 114 7.45 4.00 -14.40
CA THR A 114 6.02 4.29 -14.24
C THR A 114 5.24 3.86 -15.49
N ILE A 115 4.17 3.09 -15.30
CA ILE A 115 3.19 2.75 -16.33
C ILE A 115 1.85 3.34 -15.88
N SER A 116 1.31 4.26 -16.68
CA SER A 116 0.02 4.88 -16.41
C SER A 116 -1.10 3.92 -16.79
N MET A 117 -1.90 3.53 -15.81
CA MET A 117 -3.12 2.77 -16.00
C MET A 117 -4.26 3.55 -15.37
N ALA A 118 -5.36 3.68 -16.12
CA ALA A 118 -6.53 4.43 -15.69
C ALA A 118 -7.81 3.60 -15.73
N GLY A 119 -8.72 3.85 -14.79
CA GLY A 119 -9.98 3.12 -14.71
C GLY A 119 -11.08 3.93 -14.03
N ALA A 120 -12.20 4.08 -14.72
CA ALA A 120 -13.41 4.69 -14.20
C ALA A 120 -14.64 3.87 -14.61
N VAL A 121 -15.67 3.88 -13.76
CA VAL A 121 -16.98 3.27 -14.00
C VAL A 121 -18.04 4.36 -13.95
N ARG A 122 -18.99 4.33 -14.89
CA ARG A 122 -20.14 5.22 -14.84
C ARG A 122 -21.32 4.48 -14.24
N VAL A 123 -21.91 5.06 -13.19
CA VAL A 123 -23.10 4.56 -12.51
C VAL A 123 -24.13 5.66 -12.59
N ASP A 124 -25.21 5.40 -13.31
CA ASP A 124 -26.24 6.38 -13.66
C ASP A 124 -25.65 7.65 -14.33
N SER A 125 -25.79 8.80 -13.68
CA SER A 125 -25.27 10.09 -14.13
C SER A 125 -23.86 10.42 -13.61
N HIS A 126 -23.29 9.61 -12.72
CA HIS A 126 -22.01 9.90 -12.07
C HIS A 126 -20.91 8.95 -12.53
N THR A 127 -19.73 9.50 -12.80
CA THR A 127 -18.53 8.71 -13.14
C THR A 127 -17.62 8.62 -11.93
N TYR A 128 -17.34 7.39 -11.51
CA TYR A 128 -16.51 7.05 -10.37
C TYR A 128 -15.16 6.50 -10.84
N ALA A 129 -14.06 7.16 -10.49
CA ALA A 129 -12.71 6.67 -10.73
C ALA A 129 -12.29 5.66 -9.66
N PHE A 130 -11.78 4.50 -10.10
CA PHE A 130 -11.31 3.42 -9.22
C PHE A 130 -9.81 3.10 -9.39
N MET A 131 -9.18 3.56 -10.46
CA MET A 131 -7.75 3.43 -10.75
C MET A 131 -7.29 4.72 -11.44
N ASP A 132 -6.05 5.17 -11.20
CA ASP A 132 -5.45 6.47 -11.59
C ASP A 132 -5.48 7.55 -10.49
N VAL A 133 -4.65 8.56 -10.69
CA VAL A 133 -4.73 9.94 -10.23
C VAL A 133 -5.49 10.80 -11.28
N PHE A 134 -6.77 10.51 -11.54
CA PHE A 134 -7.62 11.47 -12.27
C PHE A 134 -7.73 12.77 -11.47
N THR A 135 -7.52 13.91 -12.13
CA THR A 135 -7.75 15.23 -11.56
C THR A 135 -9.21 15.40 -11.15
N GLU A 136 -9.44 16.20 -10.10
CA GLU A 136 -10.60 16.39 -9.18
C GLU A 136 -12.04 16.41 -9.75
N THR A 137 -12.23 16.17 -11.04
CA THR A 137 -13.52 16.20 -11.75
C THR A 137 -14.37 14.94 -11.57
N LEU A 138 -13.80 13.80 -11.17
CA LEU A 138 -14.51 12.52 -11.06
C LEU A 138 -14.77 12.11 -9.61
N HIS A 139 -15.94 11.53 -9.36
CA HIS A 139 -16.25 10.94 -8.06
C HIS A 139 -15.27 9.81 -7.76
N SER A 140 -15.01 9.54 -6.47
CA SER A 140 -14.12 8.46 -6.07
C SER A 140 -14.89 7.19 -5.76
N ALA A 141 -14.51 6.08 -6.40
CA ALA A 141 -14.91 4.76 -5.95
C ALA A 141 -14.08 4.41 -4.70
N VAL A 142 -14.75 4.08 -3.60
CA VAL A 142 -14.09 3.79 -2.33
C VAL A 142 -13.68 2.32 -2.32
N GLN A 143 -12.38 2.04 -2.24
CA GLN A 143 -11.89 0.66 -2.16
C GLN A 143 -12.23 0.05 -0.80
N SER A 144 -13.07 -0.98 -0.79
CA SER A 144 -13.52 -1.68 0.41
C SER A 144 -12.72 -2.96 0.68
N GLY A 145 -12.08 -3.54 -0.34
CA GLY A 145 -11.38 -4.81 -0.21
C GLY A 145 -10.24 -5.03 -1.19
N LEU A 146 -9.27 -5.85 -0.77
CA LEU A 146 -8.20 -6.40 -1.61
C LEU A 146 -7.97 -7.86 -1.21
N ARG A 147 -8.08 -8.77 -2.17
CA ARG A 147 -7.73 -10.18 -2.03
C ARG A 147 -6.73 -10.57 -3.12
N VAL A 148 -5.58 -11.07 -2.70
CA VAL A 148 -4.54 -11.56 -3.60
C VAL A 148 -4.43 -13.07 -3.47
N THR A 149 -4.33 -13.74 -4.62
CA THR A 149 -4.09 -15.18 -4.77
C THR A 149 -2.90 -15.37 -5.71
N PRO A 150 -2.34 -16.59 -5.86
CA PRO A 150 -1.18 -16.80 -6.73
C PRO A 150 -1.37 -16.36 -8.19
N THR A 151 -2.62 -16.28 -8.66
CA THR A 151 -2.94 -16.00 -10.08
C THR A 151 -3.86 -14.79 -10.27
N GLN A 152 -4.37 -14.21 -9.19
CA GLN A 152 -5.39 -13.17 -9.26
C GLN A 152 -5.21 -12.12 -8.17
N SER A 153 -5.43 -10.86 -8.53
CA SER A 153 -5.56 -9.74 -7.61
C SER A 153 -6.94 -9.13 -7.77
N VAL A 154 -7.77 -9.25 -6.73
CA VAL A 154 -9.17 -8.86 -6.72
C VAL A 154 -9.34 -7.65 -5.82
N PHE A 155 -9.85 -6.56 -6.40
CA PHE A 155 -10.19 -5.32 -5.71
C PHE A 155 -11.69 -5.15 -5.67
N THR A 156 -12.23 -4.79 -4.51
CA THR A 156 -13.65 -4.46 -4.35
C THR A 156 -13.77 -2.97 -4.05
N PHE A 157 -14.72 -2.31 -4.71
CA PHE A 157 -15.01 -0.90 -4.59
C PHE A 157 -16.50 -0.66 -4.38
N THR A 158 -16.82 0.40 -3.66
CA THR A 158 -18.16 0.97 -3.59
C THR A 158 -18.21 2.22 -4.48
N ALA A 159 -19.05 2.20 -5.50
CA ALA A 159 -19.23 3.30 -6.45
C ALA A 159 -20.71 3.70 -6.49
N GLY A 160 -21.08 4.68 -5.65
CA GLY A 160 -22.48 5.04 -5.47
C GLY A 160 -23.29 3.87 -4.91
N PRO A 161 -24.40 3.46 -5.53
CA PRO A 161 -25.24 2.35 -5.06
C PRO A 161 -24.70 0.95 -5.40
N ILE A 162 -23.63 0.83 -6.20
CA ILE A 162 -23.13 -0.47 -6.64
C ILE A 162 -21.82 -0.87 -5.96
N GLU A 163 -21.64 -2.18 -5.82
CA GLU A 163 -20.35 -2.81 -5.56
C GLU A 163 -19.69 -3.19 -6.89
N LEU A 164 -18.52 -2.63 -7.15
CA LEU A 164 -17.69 -2.96 -8.30
C LEU A 164 -16.55 -3.88 -7.86
N VAL A 165 -16.39 -5.01 -8.52
CA VAL A 165 -15.27 -5.93 -8.34
C VAL A 165 -14.39 -5.89 -9.59
N VAL A 166 -13.12 -5.57 -9.41
CA VAL A 166 -12.10 -5.55 -10.46
C VAL A 166 -11.09 -6.64 -10.18
N ASN A 167 -10.97 -7.61 -11.07
CA ASN A 167 -10.07 -8.75 -10.93
C ASN A 167 -9.04 -8.77 -12.06
N PHE A 168 -7.78 -8.64 -11.66
CA PHE A 168 -6.61 -8.77 -12.50
C PHE A 168 -6.08 -10.20 -12.44
N PHE A 169 -5.97 -10.86 -13.59
CA PHE A 169 -5.49 -12.24 -13.61
C PHE A 169 -4.78 -12.62 -14.91
N THR A 170 -3.88 -13.58 -14.79
CA THR A 170 -3.24 -14.23 -15.91
C THR A 170 -3.69 -15.70 -15.94
N PRO A 171 -4.31 -16.18 -17.03
CA PRO A 171 -4.69 -17.58 -17.14
C PRO A 171 -3.47 -18.48 -17.04
N ILE A 172 -3.52 -19.44 -16.11
CA ILE A 172 -2.53 -20.51 -15.99
C ILE A 172 -3.14 -21.88 -16.28
N ASP A 173 -4.28 -21.91 -16.97
CA ASP A 173 -4.98 -23.16 -17.27
C ASP A 173 -4.09 -24.06 -18.13
N PRO A 174 -3.60 -25.20 -17.59
CA PRO A 174 -2.70 -26.08 -18.32
C PRO A 174 -3.40 -26.81 -19.48
N THR A 175 -4.74 -26.77 -19.54
CA THR A 175 -5.52 -27.43 -20.58
C THR A 175 -5.71 -26.58 -21.85
N ASP A 176 -5.49 -25.26 -21.76
CA ASP A 176 -5.59 -24.34 -22.90
C ASP A 176 -4.23 -23.70 -23.22
N LEU A 177 -3.42 -24.45 -23.97
CA LEU A 177 -2.09 -24.01 -24.43
C LEU A 177 -2.15 -22.73 -25.26
N LYS A 178 -3.25 -22.46 -25.98
CA LYS A 178 -3.38 -21.24 -26.78
C LYS A 178 -3.40 -20.03 -25.86
N ARG A 179 -4.23 -20.05 -24.81
CA ARG A 179 -4.28 -18.95 -23.82
C ARG A 179 -2.98 -18.80 -23.05
N LEU A 180 -2.29 -19.92 -22.78
CA LEU A 180 -0.99 -19.90 -22.10
C LEU A 180 0.13 -19.26 -22.96
N SER A 181 0.08 -19.45 -24.28
CA SER A 181 1.04 -18.88 -25.23
C SER A 181 0.80 -17.40 -25.54
N LEU A 182 -0.35 -16.82 -25.19
CA LEU A 182 -0.60 -15.41 -25.40
C LEU A 182 0.25 -14.56 -24.43
N PRO A 183 0.98 -13.55 -24.93
CA PRO A 183 1.65 -12.57 -24.06
C PRO A 183 0.61 -11.54 -23.57
N ALA A 184 -0.43 -12.01 -22.88
CA ALA A 184 -1.55 -11.20 -22.42
C ALA A 184 -1.90 -11.51 -20.96
N SER A 185 -2.48 -10.51 -20.31
CA SER A 185 -3.13 -10.59 -18.99
C SER A 185 -4.53 -10.03 -19.13
N TYR A 186 -5.43 -10.44 -18.25
CA TYR A 186 -6.84 -10.10 -18.33
C TYR A 186 -7.25 -9.25 -17.13
N ILE A 187 -8.22 -8.37 -17.39
CA ILE A 187 -8.93 -7.64 -16.36
C ILE A 187 -10.40 -8.00 -16.56
N SER A 188 -11.02 -8.57 -15.53
CA SER A 188 -12.47 -8.77 -15.49
C SER A 188 -13.08 -7.81 -14.50
N MET A 189 -14.27 -7.31 -14.85
CA MET A 189 -15.03 -6.39 -14.01
C MET A 189 -16.43 -6.95 -13.86
N SER A 190 -16.95 -6.92 -12.65
CA SER A 190 -18.33 -7.31 -12.34
C SER A 190 -18.93 -6.30 -11.39
N ALA A 191 -20.21 -5.98 -11.59
CA ALA A 191 -20.95 -5.04 -10.75
C ALA A 191 -22.14 -5.75 -10.11
N ARG A 192 -22.44 -5.41 -8.85
CA ARG A 192 -23.61 -5.85 -8.10
C ARG A 192 -24.33 -4.63 -7.52
N SER A 193 -25.66 -4.62 -7.65
CA SER A 193 -26.56 -3.64 -7.02
C SER A 193 -27.16 -4.19 -5.74
#